data_AF-A0A6G1IJ30-F1
#
_entry.id   AF-A0A6G1IJ30-F1
#
_cell.length_a   1.000
_cell.length_b   1.000
_cell.length_c   1.000
_cell.angle_alpha   90.00
_cell.angle_beta   90.00
_cell.angle_gamma   90.00
#
_symmetry.space_group_name_H-M   'P 1'
#
loop_
_entity.id
_entity.type
_entity.pdbx_description
1 polymer ?
#
loop_
_entity_poly.entity_id
_entity_poly.type
_entity_poly.pdbx_seq_one_letter_code
_entity_poly.pdbx_strand_id
1 'polypeptide(L)'
;MQPPFLSPAPTWHNDVYPAIDLNKKPKTYEGKTVVITGAKRNPKFRRCACSIFATYISDEKAVKSIAEKLNTWDVLVLNAGYIPTPSTIAKADRNVKSLILLAKYFFPIANPTKAACLAVISGSIVMPTKMLVGLSAYQNSKLAIVKTIGYLAIENPKIFCAAVHPGMVDMAMFHKSGASPDALPIDDDESRYFYSEAFLQLPASFMVWVTLPNAQFLNGKLVFVDWDVDELKARANEIAAGTLLTAGIDGWPFQHSAAPLTQ
;
A
#
# COMPACT_ATOMS: atom_id res chain seq x y z
N MET A 1 17.09 -6.73 8.29
CA MET A 1 17.03 -6.31 9.70
C MET A 1 15.99 -7.15 10.44
N GLN A 2 16.08 -7.25 11.77
CA GLN A 2 15.01 -7.83 12.57
C GLN A 2 13.78 -6.91 12.57
N PRO A 3 12.56 -7.46 12.52
CA PRO A 3 11.37 -6.66 12.38
C PRO A 3 11.07 -5.91 13.68
N PRO A 4 10.69 -4.61 13.62
CA PRO A 4 10.35 -3.84 14.82
C PRO A 4 9.04 -4.29 15.48
N PHE A 5 8.24 -5.11 14.77
CA PHE A 5 6.96 -5.66 15.23
C PHE A 5 6.83 -7.12 14.77
N LEU A 6 5.98 -7.91 15.43
CA LEU A 6 5.63 -9.25 14.95
C LEU A 6 5.23 -9.20 13.47
N SER A 7 5.88 -10.03 12.65
CA SER A 7 5.74 -9.98 11.20
C SER A 7 5.49 -11.37 10.62
N PRO A 8 4.68 -11.48 9.54
CA PRO A 8 4.56 -12.72 8.79
C PRO A 8 5.85 -13.15 8.08
N ALA A 9 6.80 -12.21 7.88
CA ALA A 9 8.12 -12.46 7.32
C ALA A 9 9.17 -12.13 8.41
N PRO A 10 9.91 -13.13 8.94
CA PRO A 10 10.99 -12.90 9.90
C PRO A 10 12.07 -11.92 9.44
N THR A 11 12.28 -11.79 8.13
CA THR A 11 13.29 -10.91 7.54
C THR A 11 12.65 -9.66 6.94
N TRP A 12 13.16 -8.48 7.35
CA TRP A 12 12.81 -7.21 6.73
C TRP A 12 13.99 -6.63 5.95
N HIS A 13 13.71 -6.06 4.78
CA HIS A 13 14.66 -5.38 3.91
C HIS A 13 14.45 -3.88 3.95
N ASN A 14 15.55 -3.13 3.88
CA ASN A 14 15.58 -1.67 3.80
C ASN A 14 16.21 -1.17 2.48
N ASP A 15 16.53 -2.10 1.57
CA ASP A 15 17.02 -1.82 0.23
C ASP A 15 16.52 -2.90 -0.74
N VAL A 16 16.66 -2.65 -2.03
CA VAL A 16 16.40 -3.61 -3.09
C VAL A 16 17.32 -4.83 -2.92
N TYR A 17 16.73 -6.01 -2.91
CA TYR A 17 17.42 -7.29 -2.76
C TYR A 17 17.13 -8.21 -3.97
N PRO A 18 17.90 -9.30 -4.17
CA PRO A 18 17.88 -10.07 -5.43
C PRO A 18 16.48 -10.52 -5.91
N ALA A 19 15.57 -10.84 -4.99
CA ALA A 19 14.24 -11.33 -5.35
C ALA A 19 13.33 -10.25 -5.97
N ILE A 20 13.59 -8.96 -5.71
CA ILE A 20 12.80 -7.83 -6.24
C ILE A 20 13.61 -6.87 -7.12
N ASP A 21 14.92 -7.09 -7.28
CA ASP A 21 15.79 -6.28 -8.14
C ASP A 21 15.32 -6.30 -9.60
N LEU A 22 14.80 -5.14 -10.04
CA LEU A 22 14.26 -4.98 -11.39
C LEU A 22 15.34 -4.87 -12.46
N ASN A 23 16.58 -4.52 -12.11
CA ASN A 23 17.68 -4.44 -13.09
C ASN A 23 18.08 -5.82 -13.62
N LYS A 24 17.75 -6.88 -12.87
CA LYS A 24 18.00 -8.28 -13.22
C LYS A 24 16.80 -8.96 -13.86
N LYS A 25 15.70 -8.23 -14.13
CA LYS A 25 14.45 -8.77 -14.67
C LYS A 25 14.11 -8.16 -16.03
N PRO A 26 13.35 -8.88 -16.89
CA PRO A 26 12.85 -8.32 -18.15
C PRO A 26 12.01 -7.07 -17.91
N LYS A 27 11.92 -6.17 -18.90
CA LYS A 27 11.02 -5.01 -18.83
C LYS A 27 9.56 -5.47 -18.80
N THR A 28 8.93 -5.42 -17.63
CA THR A 28 7.58 -5.97 -17.42
C THR A 28 6.43 -5.03 -17.83
N TYR A 29 6.69 -3.73 -18.04
CA TYR A 29 5.65 -2.72 -18.31
C TYR A 29 5.83 -1.92 -19.60
N GLU A 30 6.65 -2.41 -20.53
CA GLU A 30 6.73 -1.78 -21.85
C GLU A 30 5.35 -1.84 -22.54
N GLY A 31 4.88 -0.69 -23.04
CA GLY A 31 3.55 -0.56 -23.65
C GLY A 31 2.36 -0.59 -22.67
N LYS A 32 2.60 -0.59 -21.36
CA LYS A 32 1.54 -0.60 -20.33
C LYS A 32 1.17 0.80 -19.86
N THR A 33 -0.12 1.02 -19.61
CA THR A 33 -0.64 2.26 -19.03
C THR A 33 -0.68 2.15 -17.50
N VAL A 34 0.12 2.99 -16.83
CA VAL A 34 0.16 3.09 -15.36
C VAL A 34 -0.43 4.42 -14.91
N VAL A 35 -1.45 4.37 -14.07
CA VAL A 35 -2.10 5.54 -13.48
C VAL A 35 -1.69 5.65 -12.02
N ILE A 36 -1.13 6.78 -11.60
CA ILE A 36 -0.69 7.01 -10.22
C ILE A 36 -1.34 8.29 -9.69
N THR A 37 -2.12 8.19 -8.61
CA THR A 37 -2.74 9.36 -7.97
C THR A 37 -1.81 9.99 -6.94
N GLY A 38 -1.88 11.31 -6.75
CA GLY A 38 -1.04 12.02 -5.78
C GLY A 38 0.45 12.01 -6.11
N ALA A 39 0.82 11.70 -7.35
CA ALA A 39 2.20 11.72 -7.81
C ALA A 39 2.64 13.14 -8.19
N LYS A 40 3.91 13.45 -7.94
CA LYS A 40 4.59 14.62 -8.49
C LYS A 40 5.67 14.16 -9.46
N ARG A 41 5.69 14.71 -10.67
CA ARG A 41 6.71 14.37 -11.67
C ARG A 41 8.08 14.85 -11.18
N ASN A 42 9.03 13.94 -11.08
CA ASN A 42 10.43 14.30 -10.88
C ASN A 42 11.10 14.48 -12.25
N PRO A 43 11.53 15.70 -12.61
CA PRO A 43 12.07 16.00 -13.94
C PRO A 43 13.39 15.28 -14.27
N LYS A 44 14.08 14.72 -13.25
CA LYS A 44 15.29 13.91 -13.42
C LYS A 44 15.01 12.52 -14.00
N PHE A 45 13.79 12.00 -13.85
CA PHE A 45 13.40 10.68 -14.37
C PHE A 45 12.58 10.84 -15.66
N ARG A 46 13.23 10.68 -16.81
CA ARG A 46 12.62 10.82 -18.16
C ARG A 46 12.51 9.50 -18.93
N ARG A 47 12.46 8.37 -18.23
CA ARG A 47 12.52 7.03 -18.84
C ARG A 47 11.21 6.57 -19.49
N CYS A 48 10.09 7.27 -19.29
CA CYS A 48 8.79 6.93 -19.87
C CYS A 48 8.00 8.18 -20.29
N ALA A 49 7.06 7.99 -21.22
CA ALA A 49 6.06 9.00 -21.54
C ALA A 49 5.15 9.22 -20.31
N CYS A 50 4.89 10.47 -19.95
CA CYS A 50 4.03 10.82 -18.82
C CYS A 50 3.07 11.95 -19.19
N SER A 51 1.79 11.72 -18.95
CA SER A 51 0.74 12.75 -18.97
C SER A 51 0.37 13.13 -17.54
N ILE A 52 0.17 14.43 -17.27
CA ILE A 52 -0.18 14.93 -15.94
C ILE A 52 -1.60 15.49 -15.99
N PHE A 53 -2.45 15.02 -15.09
CA PHE A 53 -3.79 15.55 -14.87
C PHE A 53 -3.85 16.23 -13.50
N ALA A 54 -3.73 17.56 -13.48
CA ALA A 54 -3.84 18.34 -12.25
C ALA A 54 -5.31 18.47 -11.83
N THR A 55 -5.71 17.77 -10.76
CA THR A 55 -7.07 17.83 -10.22
C THR A 55 -7.12 17.35 -8.76
N TYR A 56 -8.26 17.55 -8.11
CA TYR A 56 -8.58 16.91 -6.83
C TYR A 56 -9.26 15.57 -7.08
N ILE A 57 -8.79 14.52 -6.44
CA ILE A 57 -9.44 13.19 -6.51
C ILE A 57 -10.85 13.16 -5.87
N SER A 58 -11.24 14.22 -5.16
CA SER A 58 -12.59 14.44 -4.65
C SER A 58 -13.54 15.08 -5.67
N ASP A 59 -13.04 15.59 -6.79
CA ASP A 59 -13.85 16.12 -7.88
C ASP A 59 -14.31 14.98 -8.80
N GLU A 60 -15.54 14.53 -8.59
CA GLU A 60 -16.15 13.43 -9.34
C GLU A 60 -16.22 13.71 -10.85
N LYS A 61 -16.49 14.95 -11.27
CA LYS A 61 -16.58 15.29 -12.70
C LYS A 61 -15.21 15.19 -13.36
N ALA A 62 -14.18 15.70 -12.67
CA ALA A 62 -12.81 15.62 -13.17
C ALA A 62 -12.31 14.17 -13.22
N VAL A 63 -12.54 13.39 -12.16
CA VAL A 63 -12.17 11.95 -12.10
C VAL A 63 -12.83 11.18 -13.24
N LYS A 64 -14.12 11.38 -13.48
CA LYS A 64 -14.86 10.75 -14.59
C LYS A 64 -14.25 11.14 -15.94
N SER A 65 -14.02 12.44 -16.18
CA SER A 65 -13.46 12.91 -17.46
C SER A 65 -12.05 12.34 -17.73
N ILE A 66 -11.23 12.16 -16.70
CA ILE A 66 -9.90 11.54 -16.86
C ILE A 66 -10.02 10.06 -17.21
N ALA A 67 -10.90 9.32 -16.55
CA ALA A 67 -11.15 7.91 -16.87
C ALA A 67 -11.61 7.75 -18.34
N GLU A 68 -12.56 8.58 -18.78
CA GLU A 68 -13.03 8.60 -20.17
C GLU A 68 -11.92 8.92 -21.18
N LYS A 69 -10.95 9.79 -20.84
CA LYS A 69 -9.83 10.12 -21.72
C LYS A 69 -8.78 9.01 -21.82
N LEU A 70 -8.57 8.24 -20.75
CA LEU A 70 -7.54 7.21 -20.70
C LEU A 70 -7.95 5.94 -21.47
N ASN A 71 -9.25 5.70 -21.63
CA ASN A 71 -9.88 4.50 -22.22
C ASN A 71 -9.57 3.18 -21.49
N THR A 72 -8.32 2.93 -21.08
CA THR A 72 -7.93 1.75 -20.32
C THR A 72 -6.68 1.99 -19.45
N TRP A 73 -6.44 1.09 -18.50
CA TRP A 73 -5.21 1.05 -17.69
C TRP A 73 -4.81 -0.39 -17.37
N ASP A 74 -3.51 -0.62 -17.19
CA ASP A 74 -2.95 -1.90 -16.78
C ASP A 74 -2.58 -1.91 -15.29
N VAL A 75 -2.09 -0.77 -14.76
CA VAL A 75 -1.81 -0.62 -13.33
C VAL A 75 -2.42 0.68 -12.80
N LEU A 76 -3.15 0.60 -11.70
CA LEU A 76 -3.70 1.74 -10.96
C LEU A 76 -3.08 1.80 -9.56
N VAL A 77 -2.34 2.87 -9.26
CA VAL A 77 -1.74 3.11 -7.96
C VAL A 77 -2.51 4.23 -7.25
N LEU A 78 -3.31 3.84 -6.26
CA LEU A 78 -4.09 4.71 -5.39
C LEU A 78 -3.19 5.24 -4.27
N ASN A 79 -2.29 6.15 -4.63
CA ASN A 79 -1.27 6.70 -3.73
C ASN A 79 -1.69 8.01 -3.05
N ALA A 80 -2.63 8.75 -3.64
CA ALA A 80 -3.08 10.02 -3.08
C ALA A 80 -3.57 9.87 -1.62
N GLY A 81 -2.99 10.70 -0.74
CA GLY A 81 -3.34 10.75 0.67
C GLY A 81 -2.86 12.05 1.30
N TYR A 82 -3.54 12.47 2.35
CA TYR A 82 -3.22 13.68 3.09
C TYR A 82 -3.22 13.37 4.58
N ILE A 83 -2.10 13.69 5.25
CA ILE A 83 -2.05 13.71 6.71
C ILE A 83 -2.35 15.15 7.16
N PRO A 84 -3.50 15.40 7.80
CA PRO A 84 -3.76 16.67 8.45
C PRO A 84 -2.90 16.82 9.70
N THR A 85 -2.76 18.05 10.19
CA THR A 85 -2.23 18.29 11.53
C THR A 85 -3.08 17.51 12.56
N PRO A 86 -2.46 16.84 13.55
CA PRO A 86 -3.20 16.05 14.54
C PRO A 86 -4.36 16.84 15.16
N SER A 87 -5.56 16.26 15.12
CA SER A 87 -6.79 16.89 15.59
C SER A 87 -7.87 15.85 15.91
N THR A 88 -8.93 16.28 16.62
CA THR A 88 -10.07 15.40 16.89
C THR A 88 -10.84 15.10 15.60
N ILE A 89 -11.47 13.93 15.52
CA ILE A 89 -12.23 13.53 14.32
C ILE A 89 -13.36 14.50 13.96
N ALA A 90 -13.93 15.18 14.96
CA ALA A 90 -14.97 16.19 14.77
C ALA A 90 -14.51 17.40 13.93
N LYS A 91 -13.20 17.62 13.80
CA LYS A 91 -12.60 18.71 13.02
C LYS A 91 -12.00 18.23 11.70
N ALA A 92 -12.09 16.94 11.39
CA ALA A 92 -11.44 16.37 10.22
C ALA A 92 -12.30 16.50 8.96
N ASP A 93 -11.66 16.81 7.82
CA ASP A 93 -12.30 16.76 6.51
C ASP A 93 -12.23 15.33 5.92
N ARG A 94 -13.21 15.00 5.08
CA ARG A 94 -13.60 13.63 4.66
C ARG A 94 -12.54 12.98 3.76
N ASN A 95 -11.94 11.84 4.18
CA ASN A 95 -10.86 11.18 3.43
C ASN A 95 -11.22 9.88 2.67
N VAL A 96 -12.35 9.22 2.96
CA VAL A 96 -12.67 7.89 2.34
C VAL A 96 -13.31 8.01 0.95
N LYS A 97 -14.09 9.07 0.71
CA LYS A 97 -14.93 9.20 -0.49
C LYS A 97 -14.14 9.16 -1.80
N SER A 98 -12.94 9.73 -1.81
CA SER A 98 -12.13 9.83 -3.03
C SER A 98 -11.65 8.48 -3.55
N LEU A 99 -11.39 7.51 -2.67
CA LEU A 99 -11.04 6.14 -3.07
C LEU A 99 -12.20 5.48 -3.82
N ILE A 100 -13.41 5.59 -3.27
CA ILE A 100 -14.63 5.01 -3.85
C ILE A 100 -14.91 5.65 -5.21
N LEU A 101 -14.71 6.97 -5.35
CA LEU A 101 -14.83 7.66 -6.63
C LEU A 101 -13.82 7.11 -7.66
N LEU A 102 -12.55 6.95 -7.28
CA LEU A 102 -11.55 6.38 -8.17
C LEU A 102 -11.92 4.96 -8.59
N ALA A 103 -12.34 4.11 -7.65
CA ALA A 103 -12.78 2.76 -7.97
C ALA A 103 -13.98 2.77 -8.94
N LYS A 104 -15.02 3.55 -8.65
CA LYS A 104 -16.24 3.68 -9.46
C LYS A 104 -15.96 4.00 -10.94
N TYR A 105 -15.00 4.88 -11.22
CA TYR A 105 -14.73 5.34 -12.59
C TYR A 105 -13.57 4.63 -13.28
N PHE A 106 -12.56 4.17 -12.54
CA PHE A 106 -11.42 3.48 -13.14
C PHE A 106 -11.64 1.98 -13.27
N PHE A 107 -12.28 1.29 -12.33
CA PHE A 107 -12.43 -0.17 -12.43
C PHE A 107 -13.17 -0.64 -13.69
N PRO A 108 -14.25 0.04 -14.16
CA PRO A 108 -14.94 -0.35 -15.39
C PRO A 108 -14.07 -0.31 -16.66
N ILE A 109 -12.96 0.46 -16.65
CA ILE A 109 -12.05 0.61 -17.79
C ILE A 109 -10.72 -0.15 -17.61
N ALA A 110 -10.59 -0.95 -16.55
CA ALA A 110 -9.40 -1.78 -16.34
C ALA A 110 -9.15 -2.67 -17.56
N ASN A 111 -7.88 -2.96 -17.87
CA ASN A 111 -7.52 -3.89 -18.93
C ASN A 111 -8.24 -5.24 -18.68
N PRO A 112 -9.10 -5.72 -19.61
CA PRO A 112 -9.95 -6.88 -19.38
C PRO A 112 -9.19 -8.21 -19.38
N THR A 113 -7.92 -8.20 -19.79
CA THR A 113 -7.07 -9.40 -19.81
C THR A 113 -6.39 -9.60 -18.46
N LYS A 114 -5.70 -8.56 -17.98
CA LYS A 114 -5.03 -8.55 -16.68
C LYS A 114 -4.72 -7.12 -16.28
N ALA A 115 -5.13 -6.73 -15.09
CA ALA A 115 -4.81 -5.44 -14.50
C ALA A 115 -4.41 -5.57 -13.03
N ALA A 116 -3.77 -4.55 -12.46
CA ALA A 116 -3.41 -4.50 -11.05
C ALA A 116 -3.74 -3.16 -10.39
N CYS A 117 -4.33 -3.19 -9.20
CA CYS A 117 -4.66 -2.03 -8.38
C CYS A 117 -3.89 -2.10 -7.05
N LEU A 118 -3.06 -1.09 -6.77
CA LEU A 118 -2.29 -0.99 -5.52
C LEU A 118 -2.75 0.24 -4.76
N ALA A 119 -3.17 0.09 -3.51
CA ALA A 119 -3.52 1.23 -2.66
C ALA A 119 -2.50 1.45 -1.55
N VAL A 120 -1.95 2.66 -1.48
CA VAL A 120 -0.95 3.00 -0.48
C VAL A 120 -1.62 3.29 0.86
N ILE A 121 -1.26 2.53 1.88
CA ILE A 121 -1.79 2.64 3.24
C ILE A 121 -0.71 3.11 4.22
N SER A 122 -1.05 3.15 5.51
CA SER A 122 -0.10 3.40 6.60
C SER A 122 -0.04 2.17 7.49
N GLY A 123 1.15 1.75 7.92
CA GLY A 123 1.31 0.62 8.84
C GLY A 123 0.78 0.86 10.22
N SER A 124 0.73 2.12 10.65
CA SER A 124 0.25 2.46 11.99
C SER A 124 -1.23 2.11 12.21
N ILE A 125 -1.97 1.72 11.17
CA ILE A 125 -3.36 1.24 11.30
C ILE A 125 -3.49 0.02 12.22
N VAL A 126 -2.40 -0.72 12.46
CA VAL A 126 -2.38 -1.89 13.36
C VAL A 126 -2.10 -1.51 14.82
N MET A 127 -1.71 -0.26 15.08
CA MET A 127 -1.34 0.18 16.43
C MET A 127 -2.58 0.51 17.27
N PRO A 128 -2.49 0.35 18.60
CA PRO A 128 -3.54 0.79 19.52
C PRO A 128 -3.85 2.28 19.36
N THR A 129 -5.14 2.64 19.39
CA THR A 129 -5.63 4.03 19.23
C THR A 129 -5.03 4.99 20.25
N LYS A 130 -4.74 4.53 21.47
CA LYS A 130 -4.08 5.32 22.53
C LYS A 130 -2.70 5.86 22.12
N MET A 131 -2.03 5.25 21.15
CA MET A 131 -0.72 5.66 20.65
C MET A 131 -0.82 6.67 19.49
N LEU A 132 -2.02 6.90 18.94
CA LEU A 132 -2.23 7.66 17.70
C LEU A 132 -3.26 8.79 17.89
N VAL A 133 -3.28 9.38 19.08
CA VAL A 133 -4.20 10.48 19.41
C VAL A 133 -4.02 11.62 18.41
N GLY A 134 -5.13 12.10 17.86
CA GLY A 134 -5.14 13.17 16.85
C GLY A 134 -5.00 12.68 15.40
N LEU A 135 -4.67 11.41 15.15
CA LEU A 135 -4.55 10.85 13.79
C LEU A 135 -5.80 10.06 13.34
N SER A 136 -6.87 10.06 14.14
CA SER A 136 -8.09 9.27 13.93
C SER A 136 -8.63 9.28 12.49
N ALA A 137 -8.82 10.45 11.89
CA ALA A 137 -9.36 10.56 10.53
C ALA A 137 -8.42 9.97 9.47
N TYR A 138 -7.11 10.13 9.64
CA TYR A 138 -6.12 9.54 8.76
C TYR A 138 -6.09 8.02 8.91
N GLN A 139 -5.95 7.51 10.13
CA GLN A 139 -5.89 6.06 10.41
C GLN A 139 -7.16 5.35 9.96
N ASN A 140 -8.34 5.91 10.26
CA ASN A 140 -9.62 5.35 9.81
C ASN A 140 -9.72 5.33 8.28
N SER A 141 -9.22 6.37 7.59
CA SER A 141 -9.20 6.37 6.13
C SER A 141 -8.30 5.29 5.55
N LYS A 142 -7.12 5.06 6.16
CA LYS A 142 -6.18 4.03 5.72
C LYS A 142 -6.70 2.62 6.01
N LEU A 143 -7.35 2.40 7.14
CA LEU A 143 -8.01 1.12 7.45
C LEU A 143 -9.19 0.85 6.50
N ALA A 144 -10.00 1.87 6.18
CA ALA A 144 -11.08 1.74 5.20
C ALA A 144 -10.56 1.31 3.83
N ILE A 145 -9.41 1.85 3.38
CA ILE A 145 -8.75 1.42 2.14
C ILE A 145 -8.44 -0.08 2.16
N VAL A 146 -7.89 -0.62 3.25
CA VAL A 146 -7.58 -2.06 3.34
C VAL A 146 -8.83 -2.90 3.13
N LYS A 147 -9.94 -2.54 3.78
CA LYS A 147 -11.19 -3.26 3.63
C LYS A 147 -11.76 -3.13 2.21
N THR A 148 -11.72 -1.94 1.63
CA THR A 148 -12.17 -1.71 0.24
C THR A 148 -11.35 -2.54 -0.75
N ILE A 149 -10.03 -2.62 -0.61
CA ILE A 149 -9.18 -3.46 -1.48
C ILE A 149 -9.59 -4.93 -1.43
N GLY A 150 -9.94 -5.47 -0.26
CA GLY A 150 -10.45 -6.83 -0.14
C GLY A 150 -11.73 -7.06 -0.96
N TYR A 151 -12.67 -6.13 -0.93
CA TYR A 151 -13.88 -6.20 -1.76
C TYR A 151 -13.57 -6.07 -3.25
N LEU A 152 -12.74 -5.10 -3.63
CA LEU A 152 -12.36 -4.88 -5.02
C LEU A 152 -11.68 -6.12 -5.63
N ALA A 153 -10.84 -6.83 -4.86
CA ALA A 153 -10.22 -8.08 -5.28
C ALA A 153 -11.25 -9.19 -5.58
N ILE A 154 -12.28 -9.32 -4.74
CA ILE A 154 -13.32 -10.37 -4.85
C ILE A 154 -14.30 -10.04 -5.97
N GLU A 155 -14.74 -8.78 -6.05
CA GLU A 155 -15.71 -8.30 -7.06
C GLU A 155 -15.11 -8.25 -8.46
N ASN A 156 -13.77 -8.21 -8.58
CA ASN A 156 -13.07 -8.05 -9.85
C ASN A 156 -11.95 -9.10 -9.99
N PRO A 157 -12.27 -10.39 -10.21
CA PRO A 157 -11.28 -11.48 -10.18
C PRO A 157 -10.18 -11.39 -11.25
N LYS A 158 -10.35 -10.55 -12.28
CA LYS A 158 -9.33 -10.28 -13.32
C LYS A 158 -8.37 -9.15 -12.95
N ILE A 159 -8.61 -8.46 -11.84
CA ILE A 159 -7.81 -7.36 -11.33
C ILE A 159 -7.15 -7.81 -10.04
N PHE A 160 -5.82 -7.90 -10.05
CA PHE A 160 -5.07 -8.08 -8.82
C PHE A 160 -5.18 -6.82 -7.97
N CYS A 161 -5.59 -6.90 -6.70
CA CYS A 161 -5.69 -5.77 -5.81
C CYS A 161 -4.85 -6.00 -4.54
N ALA A 162 -4.08 -5.02 -4.08
CA ALA A 162 -3.35 -5.11 -2.81
C ALA A 162 -3.27 -3.75 -2.10
N ALA A 163 -3.31 -3.77 -0.77
CA ALA A 163 -3.06 -2.60 0.07
C ALA A 163 -1.59 -2.66 0.52
N VAL A 164 -0.81 -1.63 0.22
CA VAL A 164 0.65 -1.64 0.35
C VAL A 164 1.10 -0.57 1.35
N HIS A 165 1.78 -0.98 2.42
CA HIS A 165 2.55 -0.07 3.26
C HIS A 165 3.88 0.22 2.56
N PRO A 166 4.22 1.49 2.29
CA PRO A 166 5.45 1.85 1.57
C PRO A 166 6.73 1.83 2.43
N GLY A 167 6.73 1.15 3.57
CA GLY A 167 7.78 1.26 4.60
C GLY A 167 7.80 2.63 5.28
N MET A 168 8.78 2.84 6.16
CA MET A 168 8.97 4.10 6.87
C MET A 168 9.82 5.06 6.01
N VAL A 169 9.18 5.93 5.24
CA VAL A 169 9.89 6.93 4.43
C VAL A 169 9.92 8.27 5.16
N ASP A 170 11.11 8.83 5.36
CA ASP A 170 11.22 10.19 5.88
C ASP A 170 10.83 11.22 4.82
N MET A 171 9.68 11.85 5.06
CA MET A 171 9.13 12.89 4.22
C MET A 171 8.47 13.93 5.13
N ALA A 172 8.22 15.12 4.58
CA ALA A 172 7.46 16.16 5.27
C ALA A 172 6.12 15.65 5.88
N MET A 173 5.53 14.61 5.29
CA MET A 173 4.33 13.93 5.80
C MET A 173 4.57 13.21 7.14
N PHE A 174 5.73 12.56 7.32
CA PHE A 174 6.10 11.86 8.56
C PHE A 174 6.22 12.86 9.73
N HIS A 175 7.00 13.94 9.56
CA HIS A 175 7.12 14.98 10.58
C HIS A 175 5.79 15.69 10.88
N LYS A 176 4.95 15.93 9.86
CA LYS A 176 3.64 16.57 10.06
C LYS A 176 2.68 15.73 10.90
N SER A 177 2.87 14.41 10.96
CA SER A 177 2.07 13.53 11.82
C SER A 177 2.35 13.69 13.31
N GLY A 178 3.38 14.47 13.68
CA GLY A 178 3.88 14.57 15.06
C GLY A 178 4.86 13.45 15.43
N ALA A 179 5.15 12.52 14.51
CA ALA A 179 6.20 11.54 14.67
C ALA A 179 7.58 12.19 14.53
N SER A 180 8.49 11.80 15.42
CA SER A 180 9.93 12.10 15.32
C SER A 180 10.68 10.78 15.21
N PRO A 181 11.78 10.71 14.43
CA PRO A 181 12.69 9.56 14.46
C PRO A 181 13.10 9.17 15.89
N ASP A 182 13.34 10.18 16.75
CA ASP A 182 13.75 10.00 18.15
C ASP A 182 12.65 9.39 19.05
N ALA A 183 11.40 9.44 18.60
CA ALA A 183 10.24 8.94 19.36
C ALA A 183 9.84 7.52 18.95
N LEU A 184 10.51 6.93 17.95
CA LEU A 184 10.29 5.55 17.56
C LEU A 184 11.23 4.64 18.37
N PRO A 185 10.74 3.48 18.86
CA PRO A 185 11.58 2.47 19.50
C PRO A 185 12.40 1.73 18.44
N ILE A 186 13.33 2.45 17.80
CA ILE A 186 14.25 1.92 16.82
C ILE A 186 15.63 2.07 17.42
N ASP A 187 16.15 0.96 17.93
CA ASP A 187 17.51 0.88 18.43
C ASP A 187 18.50 1.15 17.27
N ASP A 188 19.45 2.05 17.53
CA ASP A 188 20.77 2.16 16.89
C ASP A 188 20.94 3.02 15.61
N ASP A 189 22.18 3.49 15.43
CA ASP A 189 22.71 4.41 14.40
C ASP A 189 22.51 3.91 12.94
N GLU A 190 22.29 2.60 12.74
CA GLU A 190 21.94 2.00 11.45
C GLU A 190 20.49 2.29 11.01
N SER A 191 19.63 2.79 11.89
CA SER A 191 18.28 3.23 11.50
C SER A 191 18.27 4.46 10.59
N ARG A 192 19.40 5.15 10.42
CA ARG A 192 19.60 6.22 9.43
C ARG A 192 19.50 5.76 7.96
N TYR A 193 19.28 4.47 7.69
CA TYR A 193 19.07 3.92 6.34
C TYR A 193 17.65 4.09 5.77
N PHE A 194 16.62 4.36 6.60
CA PHE A 194 15.24 4.67 6.14
C PHE A 194 15.13 5.97 5.29
N TYR A 195 16.27 6.63 5.06
CA TYR A 195 16.42 7.99 4.53
C TYR A 195 17.23 8.05 3.23
N SER A 196 17.64 6.91 2.67
CA SER A 196 18.53 6.86 1.48
C SER A 196 17.76 6.83 0.14
N GLU A 197 18.40 7.26 -0.96
CA GLU A 197 17.83 7.05 -2.31
C GLU A 197 17.58 5.56 -2.62
N ALA A 198 18.35 4.67 -1.99
CA ALA A 198 18.18 3.22 -2.09
C ALA A 198 16.85 2.77 -1.45
N PHE A 199 16.49 3.36 -0.30
CA PHE A 199 15.20 3.14 0.33
C PHE A 199 14.03 3.57 -0.56
N LEU A 200 14.15 4.63 -1.37
CA LEU A 200 13.09 5.01 -2.32
C LEU A 200 12.89 3.98 -3.45
N GLN A 201 13.92 3.19 -3.79
CA GLN A 201 13.83 2.15 -4.81
C GLN A 201 13.14 0.88 -4.31
N LEU A 202 13.19 0.61 -3.00
CA LEU A 202 12.56 -0.56 -2.39
C LEU A 202 11.02 -0.57 -2.62
N PRO A 203 10.23 0.47 -2.25
CA PRO A 203 8.80 0.50 -2.50
C PRO A 203 8.46 0.36 -3.98
N ALA A 204 9.22 1.01 -4.86
CA ALA A 204 9.00 0.92 -6.30
C ALA A 204 9.24 -0.51 -6.82
N SER A 205 10.34 -1.15 -6.41
CA SER A 205 10.72 -2.51 -6.80
C SER A 205 9.72 -3.54 -6.28
N PHE A 206 9.30 -3.40 -5.01
CA PHE A 206 8.28 -4.24 -4.42
C PHE A 206 6.91 -4.07 -5.08
N MET A 207 6.47 -2.83 -5.33
CA MET A 207 5.20 -2.56 -6.01
C MET A 207 5.15 -3.12 -7.43
N VAL A 208 6.29 -3.19 -8.12
CA VAL A 208 6.37 -3.94 -9.38
C VAL A 208 6.21 -5.44 -9.12
N TRP A 209 7.04 -6.00 -8.23
CA TRP A 209 7.05 -7.42 -7.92
C TRP A 209 5.66 -7.95 -7.52
N VAL A 210 4.93 -7.22 -6.68
CA VAL A 210 3.65 -7.67 -6.12
C VAL A 210 2.55 -7.80 -7.18
N THR A 211 2.71 -7.20 -8.37
CA THR A 211 1.76 -7.35 -9.48
C THR A 211 2.11 -8.49 -10.45
N LEU A 212 3.25 -9.14 -10.24
CA LEU A 212 3.70 -10.25 -11.07
C LEU A 212 2.95 -11.56 -10.71
N PRO A 213 2.87 -12.54 -11.64
CA PRO A 213 2.11 -13.77 -11.42
C PRO A 213 2.46 -14.54 -10.13
N ASN A 214 3.72 -14.49 -9.70
CA ASN A 214 4.20 -15.18 -8.50
C ASN A 214 3.73 -14.55 -7.18
N ALA A 215 3.09 -13.38 -7.21
CA ALA A 215 2.53 -12.71 -6.04
C ALA A 215 0.99 -12.85 -5.96
N GLN A 216 0.35 -13.63 -6.83
CA GLN A 216 -1.11 -13.73 -6.93
C GLN A 216 -1.80 -14.17 -5.62
N PHE A 217 -1.10 -14.91 -4.76
CA PHE A 217 -1.58 -15.31 -3.43
C PHE A 217 -1.83 -14.13 -2.48
N LEU A 218 -1.32 -12.94 -2.82
CA LEU A 218 -1.51 -11.68 -2.09
C LEU A 218 -2.72 -10.86 -2.60
N ASN A 219 -3.54 -11.40 -3.50
CA ASN A 219 -4.73 -10.70 -3.97
C ASN A 219 -5.72 -10.44 -2.83
N GLY A 220 -6.13 -9.18 -2.65
CA GLY A 220 -6.97 -8.70 -1.56
C GLY A 220 -6.26 -8.54 -0.21
N LYS A 221 -4.92 -8.62 -0.16
CA LYS A 221 -4.14 -8.58 1.08
C LYS A 221 -3.50 -7.22 1.36
N LEU A 222 -3.15 -7.01 2.62
CA LEU A 222 -2.31 -5.96 3.17
C LEU A 222 -0.85 -6.45 3.21
N VAL A 223 0.08 -5.71 2.59
CA VAL A 223 1.49 -6.09 2.51
C VAL A 223 2.41 -4.91 2.80
N PHE A 224 3.58 -5.19 3.37
CA PHE A 224 4.59 -4.17 3.63
C PHE A 224 5.76 -4.40 2.68
N VAL A 225 6.29 -3.32 2.10
CA VAL A 225 7.40 -3.41 1.12
C VAL A 225 8.68 -3.97 1.72
N ASP A 226 8.83 -3.86 3.05
CA ASP A 226 10.01 -4.33 3.78
C ASP A 226 10.00 -5.85 3.95
N TRP A 227 8.86 -6.54 3.82
CA TRP A 227 8.80 -7.99 4.03
C TRP A 227 9.56 -8.76 2.94
N ASP A 228 10.31 -9.78 3.35
CA ASP A 228 10.96 -10.70 2.43
C ASP A 228 9.93 -11.48 1.60
N VAL A 229 10.02 -11.33 0.28
CA VAL A 229 9.05 -11.94 -0.64
C VAL A 229 9.23 -13.44 -0.83
N ASP A 230 10.42 -13.98 -0.58
CA ASP A 230 10.68 -15.41 -0.63
C ASP A 230 10.05 -16.10 0.59
N GLU A 231 10.13 -15.48 1.77
CA GLU A 231 9.43 -15.92 2.98
C GLU A 231 7.91 -15.83 2.84
N LEU A 232 7.38 -14.75 2.25
CA LEU A 232 5.94 -14.65 1.95
C LEU A 232 5.48 -15.76 0.99
N LYS A 233 6.25 -16.06 -0.06
CA LYS A 233 5.95 -17.15 -1.00
C LYS A 233 5.99 -18.52 -0.32
N ALA A 234 6.89 -18.75 0.62
CA ALA A 234 6.94 -20.00 1.39
C ALA A 234 5.65 -20.23 2.18
N ARG A 235 4.90 -19.17 2.50
CA ARG A 235 3.61 -19.19 3.21
C ARG A 235 2.40 -18.96 2.29
N ALA A 236 2.58 -19.03 0.96
CA ALA A 236 1.54 -18.64 0.01
C ALA A 236 0.21 -19.36 0.21
N ASN A 237 0.24 -20.68 0.48
CA ASN A 237 -0.98 -21.46 0.69
C ASN A 237 -1.74 -21.03 1.95
N GLU A 238 -1.03 -20.79 3.06
CA GLU A 238 -1.62 -20.31 4.32
C GLU A 238 -2.27 -18.94 4.14
N ILE A 239 -1.53 -18.00 3.50
CA ILE A 239 -2.00 -16.64 3.25
C ILE A 239 -3.22 -16.64 2.31
N ALA A 240 -3.19 -17.45 1.25
CA ALA A 240 -4.27 -17.52 0.28
C ALA A 240 -5.56 -18.14 0.85
N ALA A 241 -5.42 -19.19 1.66
CA ALA A 241 -6.57 -19.91 2.23
C ALA A 241 -7.23 -19.19 3.41
N GLY A 242 -6.50 -18.34 4.13
CA GLY A 242 -6.95 -17.73 5.38
C GLY A 242 -7.27 -16.24 5.31
N THR A 243 -7.57 -15.69 6.49
CA THR A 243 -7.76 -14.25 6.73
C THR A 243 -6.46 -13.53 7.09
N LEU A 244 -5.32 -14.22 7.04
CA LEU A 244 -4.01 -13.61 7.26
C LEU A 244 -3.82 -12.47 6.25
N LEU A 245 -3.26 -11.36 6.74
CA LEU A 245 -3.02 -10.13 5.97
C LEU A 245 -4.31 -9.43 5.48
N THR A 246 -5.42 -9.58 6.19
CA THR A 246 -6.68 -8.85 5.90
C THR A 246 -7.10 -7.98 7.08
N ALA A 247 -7.98 -7.01 6.85
CA ALA A 247 -8.60 -6.23 7.93
C ALA A 247 -9.80 -6.99 8.53
N GLY A 248 -9.68 -7.37 9.80
CA GLY A 248 -10.70 -8.02 10.62
C GLY A 248 -11.15 -7.16 11.81
N ILE A 249 -12.12 -7.67 12.56
CA ILE A 249 -12.54 -7.11 13.85
C ILE A 249 -12.11 -8.12 14.91
N ASP A 250 -11.34 -7.68 15.88
CA ASP A 250 -10.97 -8.50 17.03
C ASP A 250 -12.24 -8.76 17.85
N GLY A 251 -12.67 -10.02 17.90
CA GLY A 251 -13.81 -10.47 18.69
C GLY A 251 -14.89 -11.23 17.92
N TRP A 252 -14.99 -11.13 16.59
CA TRP A 252 -15.88 -12.03 15.84
C TRP A 252 -15.50 -12.20 14.35
N PRO A 253 -15.49 -13.44 13.82
CA PRO A 253 -15.63 -14.70 14.57
C PRO A 253 -14.45 -14.88 15.53
N PHE A 254 -14.72 -15.37 16.75
CA PHE A 254 -13.66 -15.62 17.72
C PHE A 254 -12.68 -16.64 17.12
N GLN A 255 -11.41 -16.24 17.00
CA GLN A 255 -10.37 -17.23 16.81
C GLN A 255 -10.33 -18.04 18.11
N HIS A 256 -10.67 -19.32 18.03
CA HIS A 256 -10.50 -20.19 19.18
C HIS A 256 -9.01 -20.16 19.48
N SER A 257 -8.63 -19.59 20.63
CA SER A 257 -7.27 -19.75 21.12
C SER A 257 -7.05 -21.25 21.24
N ALA A 258 -6.20 -21.82 20.39
CA ALA A 258 -5.59 -23.09 20.72
C ALA A 258 -4.76 -22.81 21.98
N ALA A 259 -5.37 -23.06 23.15
CA ALA A 259 -4.63 -23.04 24.40
C ALA A 259 -3.49 -24.06 24.25
N PRO A 260 -2.27 -23.77 24.75
CA PRO A 260 -1.25 -24.79 24.82
C PRO A 260 -1.77 -25.93 25.70
N LEU A 261 -1.77 -27.15 25.18
CA LEU A 261 -1.81 -28.35 26.02
C LEU A 261 -0.50 -28.41 26.80
N THR A 262 -0.46 -27.79 27.98
CA THR A 262 0.53 -28.09 29.01
C THR A 262 -0.08 -29.13 29.95
N GLN A 263 0.49 -30.34 29.93
CA GLN A 263 0.48 -31.23 31.10
C GLN A 263 1.33 -30.62 32.21
#